data_AF-A0AAV4BRL0-F1
#
_entry.id   AF-A0AAV4BRL0-F1
#
_cell.length_a   1.000
_cell.length_b   1.000
_cell.length_c   1.000
_cell.angle_alpha   90.00
_cell.angle_beta   90.00
_cell.angle_gamma   90.00
#
_symmetry.space_group_name_H-M   'P 1'
#
loop_
_entity.id
_entity.type
_entity.pdbx_description
1 polymer ?
#
loop_
_entity_poly.entity_id
_entity_poly.type
_entity_poly.pdbx_seq_one_letter_code
_entity_poly.pdbx_strand_id
1 'polypeptide(L)'
;MCELLSGKQGSVNSIPVPDLYSYHEEADSRIILLCLHASQQPTTERVIVRSPDSDVFHLLLPFCDAISKPLIFDTGSGNNRRQLNITDLATTMSKQLRDAIFGLHAFTGCDSTSCFAGKGKLKALKMLQGDQDLQDTFSRFGTLETISGQDIYKL
;
A
#
# COMPACT_ATOMS: atom_id res chain seq x y z
N MET A 1 3.11 1.74 -18.71
CA MET A 1 4.55 1.59 -19.05
C MET A 1 5.34 2.40 -18.03
N CYS A 2 6.24 1.74 -17.28
CA CYS A 2 7.18 2.42 -16.38
C CYS A 2 8.58 2.33 -16.99
N GLU A 3 9.28 3.46 -17.03
CA GLU A 3 10.60 3.58 -17.65
C GLU A 3 11.64 3.92 -16.58
N LEU A 4 12.81 3.30 -16.65
CA LEU A 4 13.97 3.73 -15.87
C LEU A 4 14.62 4.92 -16.59
N LEU A 5 14.67 6.05 -15.89
CA LEU A 5 15.37 7.24 -16.36
C LEU A 5 16.82 7.18 -15.91
N SER A 6 17.76 7.23 -16.85
CA SER A 6 19.18 7.38 -16.57
C SER A 6 19.70 8.67 -17.19
N GLY A 7 20.38 9.48 -16.38
CA GLY A 7 20.93 10.77 -16.80
C GLY A 7 22.45 10.73 -16.91
N LYS A 8 23.01 11.10 -18.06
CA LYS A 8 24.43 11.42 -18.22
C LYS A 8 24.57 12.69 -19.08
N GLN A 9 25.26 13.71 -18.54
CA GLN A 9 25.59 14.96 -19.25
C GLN A 9 24.40 15.63 -19.98
N GLY A 10 23.28 15.83 -19.27
CA GLY A 10 22.13 16.57 -19.81
C GLY A 10 21.23 15.78 -20.77
N SER A 11 21.55 14.52 -21.08
CA SER A 11 20.65 13.59 -21.77
C SER A 11 19.96 12.66 -20.76
N VAL A 12 18.65 12.49 -20.91
CA VAL A 12 17.82 11.52 -20.18
C VAL A 12 17.50 10.38 -21.13
N ASN A 13 18.04 9.19 -20.86
CA ASN A 13 17.64 7.97 -21.57
C ASN A 13 16.55 7.29 -20.76
N SER A 14 15.46 6.91 -21.42
CA SER A 14 14.41 6.06 -20.85
C SER A 14 14.55 4.63 -21.36
N ILE A 15 14.57 3.68 -20.44
CA ILE A 15 14.64 2.25 -20.77
C ILE A 15 13.35 1.60 -20.23
N PRO A 16 12.53 0.98 -21.08
CA PRO A 16 11.38 0.22 -20.63
C PRO A 16 11.82 -0.91 -19.69
N VAL A 17 11.13 -1.07 -18.57
CA VAL A 17 11.35 -2.20 -17.66
C VAL A 17 10.13 -3.12 -17.73
N PRO A 18 10.23 -4.27 -18.42
CA PRO A 18 9.10 -5.19 -18.58
C PRO A 18 8.48 -5.61 -17.25
N ASP A 19 9.31 -5.83 -16.22
CA ASP A 19 8.87 -6.22 -14.87
C ASP A 19 8.04 -5.15 -14.16
N LEU A 20 8.05 -3.91 -14.67
CA LEU A 20 7.25 -2.79 -14.16
C LEU A 20 6.02 -2.49 -15.03
N TYR A 21 5.67 -3.39 -15.96
CA TYR A 21 4.46 -3.24 -16.76
C TYR A 21 3.21 -3.45 -15.88
N SER A 22 2.29 -2.49 -15.92
CA SER A 22 1.01 -2.56 -15.22
C SER A 22 -0.05 -1.76 -15.98
N TYR A 23 -1.29 -2.25 -15.92
CA TYR A 23 -2.50 -1.58 -16.42
C TYR A 23 -3.09 -0.57 -15.42
N HIS A 24 -2.67 -0.62 -14.16
CA HIS A 24 -3.16 0.31 -13.14
C HIS A 24 -2.73 1.72 -13.52
N GLU A 25 -3.63 2.71 -13.53
CA GLU A 25 -3.27 4.09 -13.89
C GLU A 25 -2.60 4.83 -12.74
N GLU A 26 -3.12 4.66 -11.52
CA GLU A 26 -2.73 5.41 -10.33
C GLU A 26 -1.32 5.10 -9.82
N ALA A 27 -0.63 6.14 -9.38
CA ALA A 27 0.74 6.05 -8.87
C ALA A 27 0.82 5.23 -7.58
N ASP A 28 -0.15 5.39 -6.68
CA ASP A 28 -0.14 4.72 -5.37
C ASP A 28 -0.25 3.21 -5.55
N SER A 29 -1.13 2.74 -6.43
CA SER A 29 -1.22 1.32 -6.78
C SER A 29 0.08 0.77 -7.38
N ARG A 30 0.77 1.56 -8.22
CA ARG A 30 2.03 1.12 -8.86
C ARG A 30 3.22 1.08 -7.89
N ILE A 31 3.15 1.75 -6.73
CA ILE A 31 4.28 1.87 -5.82
C ILE A 31 4.76 0.51 -5.30
N ILE A 32 3.84 -0.46 -5.12
CA ILE A 32 4.18 -1.80 -4.65
C ILE A 32 5.05 -2.53 -5.68
N LEU A 33 4.71 -2.41 -6.96
CA LEU A 33 5.48 -3.00 -8.06
C LEU A 33 6.90 -2.40 -8.13
N LEU A 34 6.99 -1.07 -7.97
CA LEU A 34 8.27 -0.37 -7.90
C LEU A 34 9.11 -0.82 -6.68
N CYS A 35 8.49 -0.99 -5.51
CA CYS A 35 9.17 -1.48 -4.31
C CYS A 35 9.71 -2.90 -4.51
N LEU A 36 8.90 -3.77 -5.11
CA LEU A 36 9.28 -5.16 -5.37
C LEU A 36 10.50 -5.21 -6.29
N HIS A 37 10.43 -4.51 -7.43
CA HIS A 37 11.54 -4.42 -8.36
C HIS A 37 12.80 -3.84 -7.73
N ALA A 38 12.67 -2.77 -6.95
CA ALA A 38 13.80 -2.14 -6.27
C ALA A 38 14.45 -3.09 -5.25
N SER A 39 13.65 -3.86 -4.49
CA SER A 39 14.17 -4.81 -3.49
C SER A 39 14.95 -5.98 -4.09
N GLN A 40 14.66 -6.33 -5.34
CA GLN A 40 15.34 -7.41 -6.06
C GLN A 40 16.70 -6.98 -6.63
N GLN A 41 17.00 -5.68 -6.69
CA GLN A 41 18.28 -5.23 -7.22
C GLN A 41 19.43 -5.58 -6.26
N PRO A 42 20.53 -6.16 -6.74
CA PRO A 42 21.66 -6.58 -5.90
C PRO A 42 22.27 -5.44 -5.07
N THR A 43 22.23 -4.22 -5.60
CA THR A 43 22.79 -3.02 -4.97
C THR A 43 21.84 -2.36 -3.97
N THR A 44 20.59 -2.80 -3.88
CA THR A 44 19.61 -2.20 -2.96
C THR A 44 19.82 -2.72 -1.55
N GLU A 45 20.16 -1.81 -0.64
CA GLU A 45 20.21 -2.09 0.79
C GLU A 45 18.84 -1.97 1.47
N ARG A 46 18.04 -0.99 1.03
CA ARG A 46 16.72 -0.64 1.57
C ARG A 46 15.87 0.05 0.52
N VAL A 47 14.56 -0.07 0.63
CA VAL A 47 13.59 0.64 -0.23
C VAL A 47 12.98 1.78 0.59
N ILE A 48 13.04 3.01 0.07
CA ILE A 48 12.42 4.18 0.70
C ILE A 48 11.32 4.69 -0.22
N VAL A 49 10.08 4.67 0.28
CA VAL A 49 8.93 5.27 -0.38
C VAL A 49 8.67 6.62 0.25
N ARG A 50 8.79 7.68 -0.54
CA ARG A 50 8.46 9.04 -0.09
C ARG A 50 7.09 9.44 -0.59
N SER A 51 6.13 9.62 0.32
CA SER A 51 4.81 10.16 -0.02
C SER A 51 4.20 10.92 1.17
N PRO A 52 3.55 12.08 0.95
CA PRO A 52 2.71 12.71 1.95
C PRO A 52 1.37 11.98 2.14
N ASP A 53 1.00 11.10 1.22
CA ASP A 53 -0.29 10.43 1.17
C ASP A 53 -0.38 9.25 2.14
N SER A 54 -1.46 9.18 2.91
CA SER A 54 -1.73 8.05 3.80
C SER A 54 -2.13 6.79 3.06
N ASP A 55 -2.67 6.88 1.85
CA ASP A 55 -3.18 5.72 1.10
C ASP A 55 -2.01 4.81 0.70
N VAL A 56 -0.88 5.41 0.34
CA VAL A 56 0.40 4.70 0.14
C VAL A 56 0.82 3.94 1.40
N PHE A 57 0.69 4.52 2.59
CA PHE A 57 1.02 3.81 3.84
C PHE A 57 0.13 2.58 4.05
N HIS A 58 -1.18 2.72 3.87
CA HIS A 58 -2.12 1.62 4.01
C HIS A 58 -1.90 0.53 2.96
N LEU A 59 -1.39 0.88 1.79
CA LEU A 59 -1.02 -0.07 0.74
C LEU A 59 0.32 -0.78 1.05
N LEU A 60 1.34 -0.09 1.56
CA LEU A 60 2.64 -0.71 1.87
C LEU A 60 2.55 -1.78 2.96
N LEU A 61 1.67 -1.59 3.95
CA LEU A 61 1.56 -2.44 5.13
C LEU A 61 1.18 -3.92 4.84
N PRO A 62 0.12 -4.24 4.07
CA PRO A 62 -0.23 -5.62 3.73
C PRO A 62 0.76 -6.29 2.77
N PHE A 63 1.46 -5.51 1.93
CA PHE A 63 2.34 -6.03 0.87
C PHE A 63 3.83 -6.06 1.26
N CYS A 64 4.22 -5.55 2.43
CA CYS A 64 5.63 -5.44 2.81
C CYS A 64 6.37 -6.79 2.88
N ASP A 65 5.66 -7.90 3.12
CA ASP A 65 6.25 -9.24 3.20
C ASP A 65 6.81 -9.72 1.85
N ALA A 66 6.30 -9.18 0.74
CA ALA A 66 6.82 -9.46 -0.60
C ALA A 66 8.10 -8.68 -0.91
N ILE A 67 8.43 -7.66 -0.11
CA ILE A 67 9.59 -6.80 -0.31
C ILE A 67 10.78 -7.38 0.46
N SER A 68 11.78 -7.90 -0.25
CA SER A 68 12.90 -8.65 0.36
C SER A 68 13.93 -7.78 1.09
N LYS A 69 13.73 -6.46 1.11
CA LYS A 69 14.63 -5.48 1.72
C LYS A 69 13.87 -4.63 2.73
N PRO A 70 14.55 -4.03 3.73
CA PRO A 70 13.92 -3.08 4.65
C PRO A 70 13.14 -2.00 3.90
N LEU A 71 11.87 -1.82 4.26
CA LEU A 71 10.94 -0.90 3.64
C LEU A 71 10.66 0.28 4.58
N ILE A 72 10.98 1.48 4.12
CA ILE A 72 10.86 2.71 4.89
C ILE A 72 9.85 3.63 4.20
N PHE A 73 8.87 4.11 4.96
CA PHE A 73 7.93 5.13 4.53
C PHE A 73 8.35 6.50 5.06
N ASP A 74 8.73 7.40 4.15
CA ASP A 74 9.15 8.77 4.45
C ASP A 74 8.01 9.75 4.13
N THR A 75 7.47 10.38 5.17
CA THR A 75 6.26 11.21 5.06
C THR A 75 6.38 12.52 5.83
N GLY A 76 5.47 13.45 5.57
CA GLY A 76 5.49 14.80 6.14
C GLY A 76 6.48 15.76 5.45
N SER A 77 6.49 17.01 5.92
CA SER A 77 7.27 18.10 5.33
C SER A 77 7.93 18.97 6.40
N GLY A 78 9.09 19.55 6.07
CA GLY A 78 9.84 20.42 6.98
C GLY A 78 10.14 19.72 8.31
N ASN A 79 9.83 20.42 9.41
CA ASN A 79 10.03 19.92 10.77
C ASN A 79 9.12 18.72 11.14
N ASN A 80 8.09 18.44 10.35
CA ASN A 80 7.16 17.32 10.56
C ASN A 80 7.50 16.08 9.72
N ARG A 81 8.63 16.11 8.98
CA ARG A 81 9.12 14.95 8.22
C ARG A 81 9.51 13.84 9.19
N ARG A 82 9.05 12.62 8.90
CA ARG A 82 9.35 11.42 9.69
C ARG A 82 9.50 10.21 8.78
N GLN A 83 10.30 9.25 9.23
CA GLN A 83 10.48 7.97 8.56
C GLN A 83 9.92 6.87 9.45
N LEU A 84 9.08 6.00 8.88
CA LEU A 84 8.51 4.84 9.54
C LEU A 84 9.11 3.59 8.89
N ASN A 85 9.75 2.73 9.67
CA ASN A 85 10.18 1.42 9.18
C ASN A 85 8.96 0.50 9.13
N ILE A 86 8.44 0.26 7.93
CA ILE A 86 7.27 -0.58 7.69
C ILE A 86 7.58 -2.04 7.99
N THR A 87 8.79 -2.50 7.66
CA THR A 87 9.24 -3.87 7.97
C THR A 87 9.21 -4.12 9.47
N ASP A 88 9.75 -3.20 10.28
CA ASP A 88 9.72 -3.34 11.74
C ASP A 88 8.29 -3.24 12.28
N LEU A 89 7.50 -2.28 11.79
CA LEU A 89 6.11 -2.11 12.19
C LEU A 89 5.28 -3.37 11.93
N ALA A 90 5.50 -4.03 10.79
CA ALA A 90 4.82 -5.26 10.43
C ALA A 90 5.11 -6.41 11.41
N THR A 91 6.25 -6.42 12.10
CA THR A 91 6.54 -7.44 13.14
C THR A 91 5.65 -7.31 14.38
N THR A 92 5.04 -6.13 14.58
CA THR A 92 4.16 -5.86 15.72
C THR A 92 2.70 -6.23 15.46
N MET A 93 2.35 -6.64 14.23
CA MET A 93 0.99 -6.90 13.79
C MET A 93 0.90 -8.23 13.04
N SER A 94 -0.18 -8.99 13.22
CA SER A 94 -0.42 -10.18 12.40
C SER A 94 -0.65 -9.79 10.92
N LYS A 95 -0.36 -10.69 9.98
CA LYS A 95 -0.70 -10.50 8.55
C LYS A 95 -2.19 -10.20 8.36
N GLN A 96 -3.04 -10.96 9.05
CA GLN A 96 -4.49 -10.76 9.05
C GLN A 96 -4.88 -9.34 9.50
N LEU A 97 -4.28 -8.82 10.57
CA LEU A 97 -4.57 -7.46 11.03
C LEU A 97 -4.13 -6.40 10.01
N ARG A 98 -2.98 -6.58 9.35
CA ARG A 98 -2.51 -5.67 8.30
C ARG A 98 -3.45 -5.64 7.09
N ASP A 99 -3.88 -6.82 6.64
CA ASP A 99 -4.86 -6.95 5.56
C ASP A 99 -6.20 -6.32 5.94
N ALA A 100 -6.63 -6.56 7.18
CA ALA A 100 -7.86 -5.99 7.71
C ALA A 100 -7.81 -4.47 7.85
N ILE A 101 -6.65 -3.89 8.21
CA ILE A 101 -6.44 -2.43 8.23
C ILE A 101 -6.61 -1.84 6.83
N PHE A 102 -6.06 -2.51 5.82
CA PHE A 102 -6.21 -2.08 4.42
C PHE A 102 -7.68 -2.13 3.98
N GLY A 103 -8.39 -3.24 4.24
CA GLY A 103 -9.83 -3.36 3.96
C GLY A 103 -10.67 -2.33 4.72
N LEU A 104 -10.35 -2.06 5.98
CA LEU A 104 -11.02 -1.04 6.79
C LEU A 104 -10.80 0.37 6.24
N HIS A 105 -9.60 0.69 5.74
CA HIS A 105 -9.32 1.97 5.12
C HIS A 105 -10.19 2.20 3.87
N ALA A 106 -10.29 1.19 3.00
CA ALA A 106 -11.16 1.24 1.83
C ALA A 106 -12.65 1.39 2.22
N PHE A 107 -13.09 0.73 3.29
CA PHE A 107 -14.47 0.77 3.76
C PHE A 107 -14.86 2.07 4.48
N THR A 108 -13.95 2.67 5.25
CA THR A 108 -14.23 3.85 6.08
C THR A 108 -13.97 5.19 5.39
N GLY A 109 -13.55 5.15 4.12
CA GLY A 109 -13.29 6.32 3.27
C GLY A 109 -11.81 6.43 2.91
N CYS A 110 -11.43 6.05 1.68
CA CYS A 110 -10.20 6.47 1.01
C CYS A 110 -10.50 7.61 0.03
N ASP A 111 -9.54 8.02 -0.81
CA ASP A 111 -9.80 9.04 -1.83
C ASP A 111 -10.94 8.69 -2.79
N SER A 112 -11.25 7.39 -2.93
CA SER A 112 -12.31 6.87 -3.81
C SER A 112 -13.64 6.58 -3.10
N THR A 113 -13.70 6.65 -1.75
CA THR A 113 -14.91 6.29 -0.99
C THR A 113 -15.29 7.37 0.03
N SER A 114 -16.60 7.59 0.20
CA SER A 114 -17.10 8.56 1.20
C SER A 114 -16.87 8.03 2.63
N CYS A 115 -16.68 8.94 3.58
CA CYS A 115 -16.56 8.60 4.99
C CYS A 115 -17.93 8.61 5.70
N PHE A 116 -18.05 7.82 6.77
CA PHE A 116 -19.26 7.81 7.61
C PHE A 116 -19.35 9.10 8.45
N ALA A 117 -20.48 9.80 8.34
CA ALA A 117 -20.71 11.03 9.10
C ALA A 117 -20.55 10.81 10.62
N GLY A 118 -19.68 11.61 11.24
CA GLY A 118 -19.42 11.56 12.69
C GLY A 118 -18.66 10.31 13.16
N LYS A 119 -18.08 9.51 12.26
CA LYS A 119 -17.25 8.34 12.61
C LYS A 119 -15.83 8.51 12.04
N GLY A 120 -14.84 8.60 12.93
CA GLY A 120 -13.43 8.70 12.54
C GLY A 120 -12.75 7.33 12.42
N LYS A 121 -11.73 7.24 11.54
CA LYS A 121 -10.92 6.02 11.31
C LYS A 121 -10.29 5.46 12.58
N LEU A 122 -9.86 6.33 13.52
CA LEU A 122 -9.26 5.89 14.78
C LEU A 122 -10.21 5.04 15.63
N LYS A 123 -11.51 5.37 15.65
CA LYS A 123 -12.49 4.57 16.39
C LYS A 123 -12.71 3.22 15.74
N ALA A 124 -12.80 3.18 14.40
CA ALA A 124 -12.94 1.95 13.64
C ALA A 124 -11.72 1.04 13.80
N LEU A 125 -10.51 1.60 13.77
CA LEU A 125 -9.26 0.85 13.97
C LEU A 125 -9.20 0.19 15.35
N LYS A 126 -9.60 0.91 16.41
CA LYS A 126 -9.66 0.35 17.77
C LYS A 126 -10.66 -0.80 17.87
N MET A 127 -11.79 -0.72 17.18
CA MET A 127 -12.76 -1.82 17.13
C MET A 127 -12.15 -3.03 16.40
N LEU A 128 -11.51 -2.80 15.25
CA LEU A 128 -10.85 -3.85 14.48
C LEU A 128 -9.77 -4.59 15.28
N GLN A 129 -8.93 -3.86 16.01
CA GLN A 129 -7.86 -4.46 16.82
C GLN A 129 -8.37 -5.36 17.95
N GLY A 130 -9.60 -5.13 18.45
CA GLY A 130 -10.19 -5.89 19.54
C GLY A 130 -11.15 -7.01 19.11
N ASP A 131 -11.40 -7.17 17.81
CA ASP A 131 -12.45 -8.05 17.30
C ASP A 131 -11.91 -8.92 16.14
N GLN A 132 -11.79 -10.22 16.39
CA GLN A 132 -11.23 -11.17 15.43
C GLN A 132 -12.16 -11.43 14.23
N ASP A 133 -13.47 -11.34 14.42
CA ASP A 133 -14.46 -11.52 13.35
C ASP A 133 -14.42 -10.33 12.40
N LEU A 134 -14.24 -9.11 12.93
CA LEU A 134 -13.96 -7.94 12.09
C LEU A 134 -12.63 -8.08 11.35
N GLN A 135 -11.58 -8.60 12.00
CA GLN A 135 -10.30 -8.83 11.32
C GLN A 135 -10.42 -9.85 10.18
N ASP A 136 -11.15 -10.96 10.38
CA ASP A 136 -11.43 -11.93 9.32
C ASP A 136 -12.23 -11.32 8.17
N THR A 137 -13.28 -10.57 8.51
CA THR A 137 -14.14 -9.94 7.51
C THR A 137 -13.37 -8.95 6.63
N PHE A 138 -12.59 -8.06 7.26
CA PHE A 138 -11.87 -7.02 6.52
C PHE A 138 -10.57 -7.54 5.88
N SER A 139 -9.94 -8.62 6.36
CA SER A 139 -8.75 -9.18 5.71
C SER A 139 -9.07 -9.81 4.34
N ARG A 140 -10.32 -10.21 4.13
CA ARG A 140 -10.84 -10.75 2.87
C ARG A 140 -11.28 -9.66 1.88
N PHE A 141 -11.16 -8.39 2.26
CA PHE A 141 -11.53 -7.29 1.41
C PHE A 141 -10.58 -7.21 0.20
N GLY A 142 -11.13 -7.28 -1.02
CA GLY A 142 -10.33 -7.29 -2.25
C GLY A 142 -9.65 -8.63 -2.59
N THR A 143 -9.93 -9.72 -1.85
CA THR A 143 -9.36 -11.06 -2.15
C THR A 143 -10.26 -11.93 -3.05
N LEU A 144 -11.46 -11.45 -3.40
CA LEU A 144 -12.39 -12.17 -4.27
C LEU A 144 -12.26 -11.65 -5.71
N GLU A 145 -11.67 -12.46 -6.58
CA GLU A 145 -11.51 -12.15 -8.01
C GLU A 145 -12.79 -12.33 -8.83
N THR A 146 -13.87 -12.85 -8.25
CA THR A 146 -15.08 -13.18 -9.01
C THR A 146 -16.34 -12.88 -8.22
N ILE A 147 -16.94 -11.72 -8.49
CA ILE A 147 -18.37 -11.53 -8.28
C ILE A 147 -19.02 -12.26 -9.47
N SER A 148 -19.69 -13.38 -9.22
CA SER A 148 -20.48 -13.99 -10.30
C SER A 148 -21.58 -13.00 -10.69
N GLY A 149 -21.96 -12.92 -11.98
CA GLY A 149 -22.96 -11.95 -12.43
C GLY A 149 -24.32 -12.04 -11.71
N GLN A 150 -24.57 -13.11 -10.94
CA GLN A 150 -25.76 -13.27 -10.11
C GLN A 150 -25.68 -12.55 -8.74
N ASP A 151 -24.49 -12.21 -8.27
CA ASP A 151 -24.27 -11.57 -6.97
C ASP A 151 -24.42 -10.05 -7.04
N ILE A 152 -24.29 -9.46 -8.24
CA ILE A 152 -24.48 -8.02 -8.49
C ILE A 152 -25.94 -7.60 -8.27
N TYR A 153 -26.91 -8.48 -8.52
CA TYR A 153 -28.34 -8.19 -8.41
C TYR A 153 -28.92 -8.46 -7.01
N LYS A 154 -28.07 -8.74 -6.01
CA LYS A 154 -28.49 -9.03 -4.64
C LYS A 154 -28.05 -7.98 -3.61
N LEU A 155 -27.45 -6.88 -4.07
CA LEU A 155 -27.21 -5.66 -3.29
C LEU A 155 -28.35 -4.66 -3.51
#